data_AF-A0A7J6WKP4-F1
#
_entry.id   AF-A0A7J6WKP4-F1
#
_cell.length_a   1.000
_cell.length_b   1.000
_cell.length_c   1.000
_cell.angle_alpha   90.00
_cell.angle_beta   90.00
_cell.angle_gamma   90.00
#
_symmetry.space_group_name_H-M   'P 1'
#
loop_
_entity.id
_entity.type
_entity.pdbx_description
1 polymer ?
#
loop_
_entity_poly.entity_id
_entity_poly.type
_entity_poly.pdbx_seq_one_letter_code
_entity_poly.pdbx_strand_id
1 'polypeptide(L)' 'MDMEGVLVAGVPGAGGFDAIFAVTLGEFNNKVTQMWTSRGVLAMLVREDPRGVSLESDDPRAKEITSGISSVHVA' A
#
# COMPACT_ATOMS: atom_id res chain seq x y z
N MET A 1 -10.87 11.02 17.35
CA MET A 1 -11.36 10.04 16.36
C MET A 1 -11.19 8.69 17.02
N ASP A 2 -12.26 8.17 17.58
CA ASP A 2 -12.21 6.89 18.30
C ASP A 2 -12.78 5.84 17.35
N MET A 3 -11.89 5.17 16.62
CA MET A 3 -12.25 4.17 15.62
C MET A 3 -11.68 2.83 16.09
N GLU A 4 -12.56 1.85 16.21
CA GLU A 4 -12.17 0.48 16.56
C GLU A 4 -11.13 -0.05 15.57
N GLY A 5 -10.02 -0.56 16.11
CA GLY A 5 -8.90 -1.06 15.33
C GLY A 5 -7.87 0.00 14.91
N VAL A 6 -8.03 1.28 15.25
CA VAL A 6 -7.00 2.32 15.03
C VAL A 6 -6.26 2.58 16.35
N LEU A 7 -4.94 2.33 16.36
CA LEU A 7 -4.08 2.58 17.52
C LEU A 7 -3.66 4.04 17.62
N VAL A 8 -3.22 4.61 16.49
CA VAL A 8 -2.84 6.02 16.37
C VAL A 8 -3.15 6.51 14.96
N ALA A 9 -3.57 7.76 14.84
CA ALA A 9 -3.77 8.42 13.57
C ALA A 9 -3.28 9.87 13.64
N GLY A 10 -2.89 10.42 12.50
CA GLY A 10 -2.38 11.78 12.40
C GLY A 10 -2.36 12.31 10.98
N VAL A 11 -1.97 13.58 10.85
CA VAL A 11 -1.73 14.24 9.57
C VAL A 11 -0.22 14.25 9.32
N PRO A 12 0.27 13.71 8.20
CA PRO A 12 1.70 13.72 7.89
C PRO A 12 2.19 15.11 7.48
N GLY A 13 3.51 15.34 7.62
CA GLY A 13 4.19 16.54 7.13
C GLY A 13 3.79 17.82 7.88
N ALA A 14 3.66 18.92 7.15
CA ALA A 14 3.32 20.24 7.70
C ALA A 14 1.81 20.43 7.99
N GLY A 15 0.95 19.50 7.55
CA GLY A 15 -0.51 19.62 7.61
C GLY A 15 -1.15 19.96 6.26
N GLY A 16 -2.47 20.22 6.26
CA GLY A 16 -3.21 20.68 5.05
C GLY A 16 -4.30 19.76 4.51
N PHE A 17 -4.64 18.68 5.23
CA PHE A 17 -5.75 17.74 4.95
C PHE A 17 -5.65 16.88 3.67
N ASP A 18 -4.55 16.94 2.93
CA ASP A 18 -4.36 16.13 1.71
C ASP A 18 -4.18 14.63 2.02
N ALA A 19 -3.57 14.31 3.15
CA ALA A 19 -3.37 12.93 3.59
C ALA A 19 -3.55 12.78 5.11
N ILE A 20 -3.82 11.55 5.52
CA ILE A 20 -3.79 11.10 6.91
C ILE A 20 -3.06 9.75 6.96
N PHE A 21 -2.44 9.45 8.08
CA PHE A 21 -1.95 8.10 8.36
C PHE A 21 -2.70 7.53 9.56
N ALA A 22 -2.89 6.20 9.56
CA ALA A 22 -3.45 5.46 10.67
C ALA A 22 -2.69 4.15 10.83
N VAL A 23 -2.25 3.85 12.06
CA VAL A 23 -1.71 2.55 12.42
C VAL A 23 -2.87 1.70 12.91
N THR A 24 -3.14 0.61 12.20
CA THR A 24 -4.30 -0.25 12.43
C THR A 24 -3.90 -1.62 12.97
N LEU A 25 -4.79 -2.22 13.75
CA LEU A 25 -4.75 -3.64 14.10
C LEU A 25 -5.23 -4.46 12.89
N GLY A 26 -4.45 -5.47 12.49
CA GLY A 26 -4.62 -6.14 11.19
C GLY A 26 -6.01 -6.73 10.95
N GLU A 27 -6.66 -7.30 11.96
CA GLU A 27 -8.03 -7.85 11.87
C GLU A 27 -9.11 -6.81 11.51
N PHE A 28 -8.84 -5.52 11.74
CA PHE A 28 -9.79 -4.43 11.47
C PHE A 28 -9.53 -3.70 10.15
N ASN A 29 -8.53 -4.11 9.36
CA ASN A 29 -8.14 -3.41 8.12
C ASN A 29 -9.30 -3.16 7.15
N ASN A 30 -10.16 -4.15 6.93
CA ASN A 30 -11.32 -4.02 6.05
C ASN A 30 -12.33 -3.00 6.58
N LYS A 31 -12.61 -3.02 7.89
CA LYS A 31 -13.56 -2.10 8.54
C LYS A 31 -13.06 -0.66 8.48
N VAL A 32 -11.78 -0.45 8.80
CA VAL A 32 -11.14 0.87 8.74
C VAL A 32 -11.13 1.38 7.30
N THR A 33 -10.76 0.53 6.33
CA THR A 33 -10.74 0.86 4.89
C THR A 33 -12.12 1.27 4.39
N GLN A 34 -13.17 0.47 4.65
CA GLN A 34 -14.53 0.79 4.22
C GLN A 34 -15.04 2.10 4.81
N MET A 35 -14.73 2.37 6.08
CA MET A 35 -15.15 3.59 6.74
C MET A 35 -14.48 4.82 6.12
N TRP A 36 -13.19 4.76 5.81
CA TRP A 36 -12.50 5.84 5.08
C TRP A 36 -13.03 6.03 3.66
N THR A 37 -13.25 4.93 2.93
CA THR A 37 -13.82 4.96 1.58
C THR A 37 -15.21 5.61 1.57
N SER A 38 -16.05 5.32 2.57
CA SER A 38 -17.38 5.94 2.71
C SER A 38 -17.34 7.47 2.94
N ARG A 39 -16.18 8.00 3.33
CA ARG A 39 -15.92 9.43 3.52
C ARG A 39 -15.18 10.05 2.34
N GLY A 40 -15.04 9.33 1.24
CA GLY A 40 -14.31 9.78 0.05
C GLY A 40 -12.79 9.79 0.22
N VAL A 41 -12.26 9.12 1.25
CA VAL A 41 -10.82 8.99 1.49
C VAL A 41 -10.34 7.64 0.96
N LEU A 42 -9.39 7.67 0.03
CA LEU A 42 -8.76 6.45 -0.48
C LEU A 42 -7.83 5.87 0.60
N ALA A 43 -8.16 4.68 1.11
CA ALA A 43 -7.28 3.96 2.02
C ALA A 43 -6.16 3.26 1.25
N MET A 44 -4.91 3.66 1.50
CA MET A 44 -3.73 2.97 0.99
C MET A 44 -3.10 2.15 2.12
N LEU A 45 -3.16 0.83 2.00
CA LEU A 45 -2.45 -0.05 2.93
C LEU A 45 -0.96 -0.02 2.60
N VAL A 46 -0.18 0.60 3.47
CA VAL A 46 1.27 0.71 3.33
C VAL A 46 1.96 -0.07 4.43
N ARG A 47 3.11 -0.66 4.10
CA ARG A 47 4.04 -1.25 5.05
C ARG A 47 5.30 -0.40 5.07
N GLU A 48 5.86 -0.18 6.25
CA GLU A 48 7.16 0.48 6.36
C GLU A 48 8.23 -0.33 5.61
N ASP A 49 9.02 0.38 4.81
CA ASP A 49 10.11 -0.19 4.03
C ASP A 49 11.41 0.56 4.38
N PRO A 50 12.36 -0.09 5.07
CA PRO A 50 13.58 0.56 5.53
C PRO A 50 14.62 0.76 4.41
N ARG A 51 14.39 0.25 3.20
CA ARG A 51 15.39 0.23 2.12
C ARG A 51 15.62 1.60 1.48
N GLY A 52 14.69 2.54 1.64
CA GLY A 52 14.76 3.85 0.99
C GLY A 52 14.80 3.72 -0.54
N VAL A 53 15.62 4.54 -1.20
CA VAL A 53 15.82 4.46 -2.66
C VAL A 53 16.80 3.33 -2.97
N SER A 54 16.39 2.40 -3.84
CA SER A 54 17.21 1.26 -4.28
C SER A 54 17.25 1.20 -5.80
N LEU A 55 18.40 0.80 -6.35
CA LEU A 55 18.50 0.46 -7.78
C LEU A 55 17.85 -0.90 -8.02
N GLU A 56 17.14 -1.03 -9.14
CA GLU A 56 16.65 -2.33 -9.60
C GLU A 56 17.83 -3.23 -9.97
N SER A 57 17.73 -4.53 -9.68
CA SER A 57 18.81 -5.47 -9.99
C SER A 57 19.00 -5.68 -11.49
N ASP A 58 17.90 -5.61 -12.25
CA ASP A 58 17.80 -5.88 -13.69
C ASP A 58 16.60 -5.13 -14.27
N ASP A 59 16.52 -5.03 -15.60
CA ASP A 59 15.37 -4.46 -16.30
C ASP A 59 14.08 -5.27 -15.98
N PRO A 60 13.08 -4.67 -15.31
CA PRO A 60 11.85 -5.37 -14.92
C PRO A 60 11.06 -5.90 -16.12
N ARG A 61 11.21 -5.28 -17.30
CA ARG A 61 10.56 -5.73 -18.54
C ARG A 61 11.15 -7.05 -19.05
N ALA A 62 12.43 -7.29 -18.80
CA ALA A 62 13.07 -8.54 -19.21
C ALA A 62 12.49 -9.75 -18.45
N LYS A 63 12.14 -9.59 -17.16
CA LYS A 63 11.55 -10.66 -16.34
C LYS A 63 10.20 -11.13 -16.88
N GLU A 64 9.30 -10.22 -17.24
CA GLU A 64 7.99 -10.59 -17.77
C GLU A 64 8.09 -11.29 -19.13
N ILE A 65 8.91 -10.76 -20.05
CA ILE A 65 9.09 -11.33 -21.39
C ILE A 65 9.69 -12.74 -21.31
N THR A 66 10.74 -12.94 -20.52
CA THR A 66 11.36 -14.27 -20.36
C THR A 66 10.39 -15.27 -19.73
N SER A 67 9.60 -14.85 -18.73
CA SER A 67 8.58 -15.73 -18.12
C SER A 67 7.46 -16.11 -19.09
N GLY A 68 7.01 -15.16 -19.92
CA GLY A 68 6.01 -15.39 -20.96
C GLY A 68 6.51 -16.35 -22.04
N ILE A 69 7.74 -16.16 -22.55
CA ILE A 69 8.33 -17.03 -23.57
C ILE A 69 8.57 -18.45 -23.04
N SER A 70 9.03 -18.60 -21.79
CA SER A 70 9.22 -19.92 -21.17
C SER A 70 7.91 -20.71 -21.00
N SER A 71 6.75 -20.03 -20.98
CA SER A 71 5.44 -20.68 -20.87
C SER A 71 4.89 -21.19 -22.21
N VAL A 72 5.50 -20.79 -23.33
CA VAL A 72 5.11 -21.26 -24.66
C VAL A 72 5.77 -22.61 -24.93
N HIS A 73 5.01 -23.69 -24.75
CA HIS A 73 5.38 -25.00 -25.30
C HIS A 73 5.09 -24.99 -26.81
N VAL A 74 6.14 -25.03 -27.62
CA VAL A 74 6.03 -25.34 -29.05
C VAL A 74 5.98 -26.87 -29.16
N ALA A 75 4.80 -27.40 -29.47
CA ALA A 75 4.58 -28.82 -29.79
C ALA A 75 4.96 -29.12 -31.24
#